data_AF-A0A3D3YW39-F1
#
_entry.id   AF-A0A3D3YW39-F1
#
_cell.length_a   1.000
_cell.length_b   1.000
_cell.length_c   1.000
_cell.angle_alpha   90.00
_cell.angle_beta   90.00
_cell.angle_gamma   90.00
#
_symmetry.space_group_name_H-M   'P 1'
#
loop_
_entity.id
_entity.type
_entity.pdbx_description
1 polymer ?
#
loop_
_entity_poly.entity_id
_entity_poly.type
_entity_poly.pdbx_seq_one_letter_code
_entity_poly.pdbx_strand_id
1 'polypeptide(L)'
;MAEEMAGDRTNGRGEPEPPTSNPPKRTIVWLISARTTRDGVKGALTMTPEGLLFGPTSGAPETLFRHEEVRRAHRVRTSPVLELKLSGDHPRLVGLYFIEPPPLKPAGPQLLGKRRARRQAVTTLLGSNASRRDIIDGWVQRIREKSGNQED
;
A
#
# COMPACT_ATOMS: atom_id res chain seq x y z
N MET A 1 -1.11 -65.71 12.06
CA MET A 1 -1.46 -64.47 12.77
C MET A 1 -0.70 -63.36 12.08
N ALA A 2 -1.36 -62.62 11.20
CA ALA A 2 -0.79 -61.51 10.45
C ALA A 2 -1.54 -60.24 10.89
N GLU A 3 -0.83 -59.32 11.53
CA GLU A 3 -1.34 -58.00 11.90
C GLU A 3 -1.28 -57.08 10.68
N GLU A 4 -2.45 -56.74 10.18
CA GLU A 4 -2.67 -55.77 9.11
C GLU A 4 -2.84 -54.38 9.76
N MET A 5 -1.74 -53.63 9.90
CA MET A 5 -1.79 -52.22 10.28
C MET A 5 -2.16 -51.36 9.07
N ALA A 6 -3.44 -51.05 8.94
CA ALA A 6 -3.96 -50.07 8.00
C ALA A 6 -3.47 -48.66 8.39
N GLY A 7 -2.54 -48.13 7.62
CA GLY A 7 -2.14 -46.73 7.66
C GLY A 7 -3.20 -45.86 6.98
N ASP A 8 -4.02 -45.18 7.77
CA ASP A 8 -4.83 -44.07 7.30
C ASP A 8 -4.09 -42.76 7.55
N ARG A 9 -3.22 -42.39 6.61
CA ARG A 9 -2.64 -41.04 6.53
C ARG A 9 -3.43 -40.27 5.50
N THR A 10 -4.56 -39.70 5.92
CA THR A 10 -5.26 -38.72 5.10
C THR A 10 -4.34 -37.51 4.88
N ASN A 11 -4.04 -37.30 3.60
CA ASN A 11 -3.35 -36.13 3.09
C ASN A 11 -4.10 -34.87 3.56
N GLY A 12 -3.49 -34.14 4.51
CA GLY A 12 -3.78 -32.74 4.73
C GLY A 12 -3.45 -31.97 3.45
N ARG A 13 -4.46 -31.83 2.57
CA ARG A 13 -4.50 -30.72 1.62
C ARG A 13 -4.46 -29.47 2.49
N GLY A 14 -3.27 -28.90 2.63
CA GLY A 14 -3.14 -27.51 3.04
C GLY A 14 -3.89 -26.69 2.00
N GLU A 15 -5.13 -26.36 2.29
CA GLU A 15 -5.77 -25.19 1.69
C GLU A 15 -4.78 -24.04 1.85
N PRO A 16 -4.48 -23.28 0.78
CA PRO A 16 -3.74 -22.05 0.96
C PRO A 16 -4.59 -21.18 1.88
N GLU A 17 -4.17 -21.06 3.15
CA GLU A 17 -4.71 -20.08 4.08
C GLU A 17 -4.88 -18.76 3.31
N PRO A 18 -6.10 -18.19 3.24
CA PRO A 18 -6.28 -16.90 2.60
C PRO A 18 -5.31 -15.92 3.28
N PRO A 19 -4.72 -14.95 2.57
CA PRO A 19 -3.81 -14.00 3.19
C PRO A 19 -4.55 -13.25 4.33
N THR A 20 -4.37 -13.70 5.56
CA THR A 20 -4.99 -13.22 6.80
C THR A 20 -4.32 -11.94 7.30
N SER A 21 -3.63 -11.19 6.42
CA SER A 21 -3.03 -9.92 6.81
C SER A 21 -4.10 -8.84 6.80
N ASN A 22 -4.94 -8.89 7.82
CA ASN A 22 -5.84 -7.80 8.13
C ASN A 22 -4.97 -6.56 8.34
N PRO A 23 -5.11 -5.50 7.53
CA PRO A 23 -4.20 -4.38 7.64
C PRO A 23 -4.38 -3.74 9.03
N PRO A 24 -3.28 -3.29 9.66
CA PRO A 24 -3.34 -2.60 10.94
C PRO A 24 -4.32 -1.42 10.84
N LYS A 25 -5.08 -1.19 11.92
CA LYS A 25 -6.12 -0.14 11.96
C LYS A 25 -5.56 1.26 11.63
N ARG A 26 -4.28 1.48 11.95
CA ARG A 26 -3.54 2.72 11.74
C ARG A 26 -2.14 2.41 11.22
N THR A 27 -1.63 3.18 10.26
CA THR A 27 -0.26 3.04 9.73
C THR A 27 0.34 4.40 9.41
N ILE A 28 1.65 4.55 9.64
CA ILE A 28 2.37 5.75 9.22
C ILE A 28 2.72 5.64 7.74
N VAL A 29 2.34 6.67 6.99
CA VAL A 29 2.57 6.77 5.54
C VAL A 29 3.04 8.18 5.17
N TRP A 30 3.55 8.32 3.95
CA TRP A 30 3.81 9.59 3.32
C TRP A 30 2.83 9.77 2.17
N LEU A 31 2.06 10.85 2.24
CA LEU A 31 1.12 11.23 1.19
C LEU A 31 1.83 12.08 0.14
N ILE A 32 1.72 11.66 -1.12
CA ILE A 32 2.16 12.43 -2.28
C ILE A 32 0.98 12.64 -3.21
N SER A 33 0.76 13.89 -3.63
CA SER A 33 -0.23 14.27 -4.62
C SER A 33 0.24 15.51 -5.39
N ALA A 34 -0.55 15.96 -6.36
CA ALA A 34 -0.29 17.23 -7.07
C ALA A 34 -0.30 18.47 -6.14
N ARG A 35 -0.82 18.35 -4.90
CA ARG A 35 -0.88 19.44 -3.91
C ARG A 35 0.25 19.40 -2.87
N THR A 36 1.10 18.38 -2.89
CA THR A 36 2.21 18.24 -1.92
C THR A 36 3.56 18.49 -2.58
N THR A 37 4.56 18.80 -1.77
CA THR A 37 5.96 18.81 -2.24
C THR A 37 6.41 17.39 -2.61
N ARG A 38 7.58 17.28 -3.26
CA ARG A 38 8.16 16.00 -3.68
C ARG A 38 8.60 15.11 -2.51
N ASP A 39 8.74 15.67 -1.32
CA ASP A 39 9.09 14.94 -0.10
C ASP A 39 7.85 14.27 0.54
N GLY A 40 6.66 14.65 0.07
CA GLY A 40 5.39 14.17 0.62
C GLY A 40 5.10 14.71 2.02
N VAL A 41 3.90 14.42 2.51
CA VAL A 41 3.47 14.77 3.86
C VAL A 41 3.44 13.50 4.69
N LYS A 42 4.22 13.46 5.77
CA LYS A 42 4.17 12.34 6.74
C LYS A 42 2.90 12.44 7.58
N GLY A 43 2.23 11.31 7.77
CA GLY A 43 1.00 11.25 8.55
C GLY A 43 0.59 9.83 8.92
N ALA A 44 -0.48 9.74 9.70
CA ALA A 44 -1.13 8.47 10.01
C ALA A 44 -2.33 8.27 9.08
N LEU A 45 -2.39 7.12 8.44
CA LEU A 45 -3.53 6.62 7.70
C LEU A 45 -4.34 5.68 8.60
N THR A 46 -5.64 5.93 8.71
CA THR A 46 -6.58 5.15 9.51
C THR A 46 -7.78 4.76 8.64
N MET A 47 -8.24 3.52 8.77
CA MET A 47 -9.48 3.07 8.15
C MET A 47 -10.66 3.47 9.04
N THR A 48 -11.60 4.26 8.52
CA THR A 48 -12.85 4.62 9.21
C THR A 48 -14.06 4.06 8.46
N PRO A 49 -15.25 4.04 9.08
CA PRO A 49 -16.48 3.67 8.39
C PRO A 49 -16.77 4.53 7.14
N GLU A 50 -16.42 5.83 7.18
CA GLU A 50 -16.68 6.80 6.12
C GLU A 50 -15.63 6.78 5.00
N GLY A 51 -14.39 6.40 5.31
CA GLY A 51 -13.31 6.48 4.34
C GLY A 51 -11.93 6.16 4.90
N LEU A 52 -10.91 6.67 4.21
CA LEU A 52 -9.54 6.70 4.67
C LEU A 52 -9.24 8.06 5.28
N LEU A 53 -8.96 8.09 6.58
CA LEU A 53 -8.58 9.32 7.26
C LEU A 53 -7.06 9.43 7.31
N PHE A 54 -6.52 10.50 6.73
CA PHE A 54 -5.12 10.85 6.80
C PHE A 54 -4.91 12.04 7.74
N GLY A 55 -4.25 11.81 8.87
CA GLY A 55 -3.86 12.85 9.82
C GLY A 55 -2.38 13.21 9.68
N PRO A 56 -2.02 14.40 9.13
CA PRO A 56 -0.64 14.85 9.02
C PRO A 56 0.04 14.97 10.40
N THR A 57 1.31 14.58 10.51
CA THR A 57 2.07 14.79 11.76
C THR A 57 2.46 16.25 11.98
N SER A 58 2.35 17.10 10.96
CA SER A 58 2.70 18.52 11.00
C SER A 58 1.65 19.40 11.68
N GLY A 59 0.53 18.85 12.15
CA GLY A 59 -0.60 19.61 12.70
C GLY A 59 -1.49 20.27 11.63
N ALA A 60 -1.27 19.95 10.35
CA ALA A 60 -2.18 20.36 9.28
C ALA A 60 -3.54 19.62 9.41
N PRO A 61 -4.63 20.18 8.85
CA PRO A 61 -5.95 19.54 8.90
C PRO A 61 -5.94 18.11 8.36
N GLU A 62 -6.74 17.25 8.98
CA GLU A 62 -6.94 15.88 8.51
C GLU A 62 -7.63 15.88 7.14
N THR A 63 -7.30 14.89 6.33
CA THR A 63 -7.92 14.67 5.02
C THR A 63 -8.68 13.35 5.05
N LEU A 64 -9.99 13.40 4.83
CA LEU A 64 -10.83 12.21 4.66
C LEU A 64 -10.99 11.94 3.16
N PHE A 65 -10.55 10.77 2.70
CA PHE A 65 -10.88 10.26 1.37
C PHE A 65 -12.08 9.33 1.50
N ARG A 66 -13.26 9.79 1.07
CA ARG A 66 -14.50 9.02 1.27
C ARG A 66 -14.51 7.79 0.38
N HIS A 67 -15.11 6.70 0.85
CA HIS A 67 -15.20 5.46 0.04
C HIS A 67 -15.89 5.68 -1.31
N GLU A 68 -16.90 6.54 -1.35
CA GLU A 68 -17.65 6.93 -2.57
C GLU A 68 -16.82 7.74 -3.57
N GLU A 69 -15.75 8.38 -3.11
CA GLU A 69 -14.83 9.15 -3.96
C GLU A 69 -13.73 8.27 -4.55
N VAL A 70 -13.45 7.11 -3.94
CA VAL A 70 -12.44 6.19 -4.45
C VAL A 70 -12.98 5.47 -5.67
N ARG A 71 -12.38 5.74 -6.84
CA ARG A 71 -12.70 5.06 -8.11
C ARG A 71 -11.82 3.86 -8.37
N ARG A 72 -10.59 3.89 -7.83
CA ARG A 72 -9.68 2.74 -7.91
C ARG A 72 -8.69 2.80 -6.77
N ALA A 73 -8.44 1.66 -6.15
CA ALA A 73 -7.33 1.45 -5.24
C ALA A 73 -6.49 0.28 -5.73
N HIS A 74 -5.19 0.46 -5.79
CA HIS A 74 -4.27 -0.63 -6.12
C HIS A 74 -2.88 -0.39 -5.53
N ARG A 75 -2.14 -1.48 -5.37
CA ARG A 75 -0.72 -1.44 -5.01
C ARG A 75 0.12 -1.28 -6.28
N VAL A 76 1.15 -0.45 -6.21
CA VAL A 76 2.16 -0.36 -7.27
C VAL A 76 3.07 -1.59 -7.19
N ARG A 77 3.08 -2.42 -8.24
CA ARG A 77 3.69 -3.77 -8.24
C ARG A 77 5.13 -3.84 -7.69
N THR A 78 5.93 -2.81 -7.93
CA THR A 78 7.37 -2.77 -7.57
C THR A 78 7.68 -1.78 -6.45
N SER A 79 6.67 -1.24 -5.75
CA SER A 79 6.86 -0.19 -4.77
C SER A 79 5.92 -0.41 -3.57
N PRO A 80 6.33 -0.08 -2.33
CA PRO A 80 5.46 -0.09 -1.16
C PRO A 80 4.51 1.14 -1.17
N VAL A 81 3.75 1.28 -2.25
CA VAL A 81 2.85 2.41 -2.52
C VAL A 81 1.45 1.89 -2.79
N LEU A 82 0.49 2.48 -2.08
CA LEU A 82 -0.93 2.41 -2.38
C LEU A 82 -1.30 3.63 -3.23
N GLU A 83 -1.84 3.40 -4.41
CA GLU A 83 -2.37 4.46 -5.26
C GLU A 83 -3.89 4.49 -5.20
N LEU A 84 -4.43 5.67 -4.92
CA LEU A 84 -5.85 5.97 -4.94
C LEU A 84 -6.15 6.87 -6.13
N LYS A 85 -7.06 6.42 -6.99
CA LYS A 85 -7.71 7.28 -7.99
C LYS A 85 -9.01 7.78 -7.40
N LEU A 86 -9.15 9.10 -7.34
CA LEU A 86 -10.26 9.77 -6.66
C LEU A 86 -11.12 10.57 -7.65
N SER A 87 -12.41 10.64 -7.39
CA SER A 87 -13.33 11.64 -7.95
C SER A 87 -13.62 12.75 -6.93
N GLY A 88 -14.02 13.93 -7.39
CA GLY A 88 -14.38 15.06 -6.53
C GLY A 88 -13.25 16.09 -6.37
N ASP A 89 -13.21 16.74 -5.20
CA ASP A 89 -12.35 17.90 -4.92
C ASP A 89 -10.93 17.55 -4.49
N HIS A 90 -10.63 16.25 -4.36
CA HIS A 90 -9.28 15.75 -4.12
C HIS A 90 -8.43 15.75 -5.40
N PRO A 91 -7.09 15.77 -5.28
CA PRO A 91 -6.24 15.42 -6.40
C PRO A 91 -6.66 14.08 -7.00
N ARG A 92 -6.80 14.02 -8.33
CA ARG A 92 -7.28 12.82 -9.05
C ARG A 92 -6.47 11.55 -8.75
N LEU A 93 -5.21 11.72 -8.37
CA LEU A 93 -4.31 10.64 -8.00
C LEU A 93 -3.56 11.01 -6.71
N VAL A 94 -3.61 10.09 -5.74
CA VAL A 94 -2.88 10.18 -4.47
C VAL A 94 -2.07 8.91 -4.28
N GLY A 95 -0.77 9.08 -4.01
CA GLY A 95 0.13 8.00 -3.64
C GLY A 95 0.40 8.00 -2.14
N LEU A 96 0.21 6.87 -1.49
CA LEU A 96 0.47 6.66 -0.07
C LEU A 96 1.65 5.70 0.06
N TYR A 97 2.82 6.25 0.40
CA TYR A 97 4.06 5.52 0.55
C TYR A 97 4.15 4.98 1.97
N PHE A 98 4.29 3.68 2.11
CA PHE A 98 4.39 3.05 3.43
C PHE A 98 5.81 3.17 4.02
N ILE A 99 6.80 3.54 3.20
CA ILE A 99 8.13 3.93 3.67
C ILE A 99 8.41 5.37 3.30
N GLU A 100 9.36 5.98 4.00
CA GLU A 100 9.83 7.32 3.65
C GLU A 100 10.29 7.34 2.19
N PRO A 101 9.71 8.20 1.34
CA PRO A 101 10.12 8.29 -0.04
C PRO A 101 11.57 8.78 -0.09
N PRO A 102 12.45 8.17 -0.90
CA PRO A 102 13.78 8.71 -1.08
C PRO A 102 13.68 10.14 -1.62
N PRO A 103 14.42 11.11 -1.05
CA PRO A 103 14.33 12.50 -1.47
C PRO A 103 14.69 12.58 -2.96
N LEU A 104 13.76 13.08 -3.77
CA LEU A 104 13.94 13.26 -5.21
C LEU A 104 14.81 14.49 -5.47
N LYS A 105 16.06 14.51 -4.99
CA LYS A 105 17.03 15.48 -5.47
C LYS A 105 17.24 15.24 -6.97
N PRO A 106 17.20 16.28 -7.83
CA PRO A 106 17.84 16.14 -9.12
C PRO A 106 19.33 15.93 -8.83
N ALA A 107 19.83 14.70 -8.99
CA ALA A 107 21.22 14.55 -9.35
C ALA A 107 21.41 15.47 -10.58
N GLY A 108 22.42 16.34 -10.53
CA GLY A 108 22.66 17.39 -11.53
C GLY A 108 22.77 16.88 -12.97
N PRO A 109 23.28 17.68 -13.91
CA PRO A 109 23.28 17.35 -15.33
C PRO A 109 24.26 16.21 -15.66
N GLN A 110 23.93 14.97 -15.27
CA GLN A 110 24.64 13.75 -15.63
C GLN A 110 23.61 12.63 -15.84
N LEU A 111 23.25 12.42 -17.11
CA LEU A 111 22.32 11.39 -17.58
C LEU A 111 22.70 9.96 -17.14
N LEU A 112 23.95 9.72 -16.72
CA LEU A 112 24.47 8.42 -16.28
C LEU A 112 24.19 8.10 -14.80
N GLY A 113 24.01 9.10 -13.92
CA GLY A 113 23.76 8.90 -12.48
C GLY A 113 22.31 8.53 -12.13
N LYS A 114 21.36 8.91 -13.00
CA LYS A 114 19.92 8.67 -12.83
C LYS A 114 19.58 7.19 -12.69
N ARG A 115 20.26 6.30 -13.41
CA ARG A 115 20.00 4.85 -13.35
C ARG A 115 20.48 4.24 -12.03
N ARG A 116 21.58 4.72 -11.44
CA ARG A 116 22.15 4.15 -10.21
C ARG A 116 21.38 4.60 -8.97
N ALA A 117 21.00 5.88 -8.91
CA ALA A 117 20.11 6.42 -7.87
C ALA A 117 18.71 5.80 -7.94
N ARG A 118 18.15 5.63 -9.16
CA ARG A 118 16.89 4.89 -9.36
C ARG A 118 17.02 3.42 -8.96
N ARG A 119 18.14 2.76 -9.27
CA ARG A 119 18.40 1.38 -8.85
C ARG A 119 18.51 1.27 -7.34
N GLN A 120 19.27 2.13 -6.65
CA GLN A 120 19.37 2.11 -5.18
C GLN A 120 18.03 2.41 -4.50
N ALA A 121 17.30 3.42 -4.95
CA ALA A 121 15.93 3.67 -4.50
C ALA A 121 15.04 2.44 -4.70
N VAL A 122 15.11 1.81 -5.88
CA VAL A 122 14.38 0.56 -6.19
C VAL A 122 14.86 -0.61 -5.31
N THR A 123 16.14 -0.79 -5.01
CA THR A 123 16.64 -1.89 -4.17
C THR A 123 16.22 -1.72 -2.71
N THR A 124 16.30 -0.50 -2.16
CA THR A 124 15.78 -0.18 -0.82
C THR A 124 14.27 -0.37 -0.75
N LEU A 125 13.54 0.07 -1.79
CA LEU A 125 12.10 -0.16 -1.91
C LEU A 125 11.79 -1.66 -2.02
N LEU A 126 12.55 -2.46 -2.79
CA LEU A 126 12.29 -3.88 -3.02
C LEU A 126 12.44 -4.74 -1.76
N GLY A 127 13.48 -4.51 -0.96
CA GLY A 127 13.69 -5.25 0.30
C GLY A 127 12.58 -4.98 1.33
N SER A 128 12.14 -3.72 1.45
CA SER A 128 11.03 -3.35 2.33
C SER A 128 9.64 -3.62 1.73
N ASN A 129 9.51 -3.77 0.40
CA ASN A 129 8.26 -4.06 -0.28
C ASN A 129 7.80 -5.50 -0.01
N ALA A 130 8.72 -6.47 0.08
CA ALA A 130 8.35 -7.85 0.43
C ALA A 130 7.64 -7.91 1.79
N SER A 131 8.17 -7.23 2.80
CA SER A 131 7.61 -7.23 4.16
C SER A 131 6.32 -6.41 4.31
N ARG A 132 6.06 -5.47 3.39
CA ARG A 132 4.90 -4.56 3.45
C ARG A 132 3.83 -4.88 2.42
N ARG A 133 4.10 -5.84 1.53
CA ARG A 133 3.17 -6.27 0.48
C ARG A 133 1.82 -6.66 1.08
N ASP A 134 1.83 -7.58 2.05
CA ASP A 134 0.59 -8.13 2.60
C ASP A 134 -0.23 -7.06 3.34
N ILE A 135 0.46 -6.13 4.01
CA ILE A 135 -0.16 -4.97 4.65
C ILE A 135 -0.88 -4.11 3.61
N ILE A 136 -0.19 -3.75 2.52
CA ILE A 136 -0.74 -2.86 1.50
C ILE A 136 -1.86 -3.57 0.72
N ASP A 137 -1.67 -4.84 0.37
CA ASP A 137 -2.69 -5.65 -0.30
C ASP A 137 -3.94 -5.77 0.58
N GLY A 138 -3.79 -5.93 1.91
CA GLY A 138 -4.90 -5.87 2.87
C GLY A 138 -5.62 -4.51 2.91
N TRP A 139 -4.87 -3.40 2.82
CA TRP A 139 -5.47 -2.07 2.67
C TRP A 139 -6.26 -1.95 1.36
N VAL A 140 -5.68 -2.36 0.22
CA VAL A 140 -6.35 -2.33 -1.09
C VAL A 140 -7.65 -3.12 -1.05
N GLN A 141 -7.63 -4.34 -0.50
CA GLN A 141 -8.80 -5.19 -0.42
C GLN A 141 -9.92 -4.53 0.38
N ARG A 142 -9.62 -4.03 1.59
CA ARG A 142 -10.64 -3.34 2.41
C ARG A 142 -11.19 -2.08 1.76
N ILE A 143 -10.36 -1.31 1.06
CA ILE A 143 -10.83 -0.12 0.33
C ILE A 143 -11.79 -0.54 -0.78
N ARG A 144 -11.49 -1.62 -1.51
CA ARG A 144 -12.36 -2.13 -2.58
C ARG A 144 -13.69 -2.65 -2.02
N GLU A 145 -13.64 -3.44 -0.95
CA GLU A 145 -14.83 -3.94 -0.24
C GLU A 145 -15.75 -2.79 0.19
N LYS A 146 -15.18 -1.67 0.68
CA LYS A 146 -15.94 -0.52 1.16
C LYS A 146 -16.38 0.46 0.07
N SER A 147 -15.61 0.59 -1.01
CA SER A 147 -15.94 1.45 -2.15
C SER A 147 -16.88 0.80 -3.17
N GLY A 148 -17.15 -0.51 -3.04
CA GLY A 148 -17.99 -1.25 -3.99
C GLY A 148 -17.34 -1.48 -5.37
N ASN A 149 -16.05 -1.16 -5.52
CA ASN A 149 -15.32 -1.36 -6.77
C ASN A 149 -14.75 -2.80 -6.83
N GLN A 150 -15.52 -3.73 -7.40
CA GLN A 150 -14.94 -4.94 -8.00
C GLN A 150 -14.34 -4.55 -9.37
N GLU A 151 -13.09 -4.93 -9.64
CA GLU A 151 -12.47 -4.74 -10.95
C GLU A 151 -13.24 -5.58 -11.99
N ASP A 152 -13.83 -4.92 -13.00
CA ASP A 152 -14.07 -5.49 -14.33
C ASP A 152 -12.73 -5.75 -15.05
#